data_AF-A0A8H7RQF0-F1
#
_entry.id   AF-A0A8H7RQF0-F1
#
_cell.length_a   1.000
_cell.length_b   1.000
_cell.length_c   1.000
_cell.angle_alpha   90.00
_cell.angle_beta   90.00
_cell.angle_gamma   90.00
#
_symmetry.space_group_name_H-M   'P 1'
#
loop_
_entity.id
_entity.type
_entity.pdbx_description
1 polymer ?
#
loop_
_entity_poly.entity_id
_entity_poly.type
_entity_poly.pdbx_seq_one_letter_code
_entity_poly.pdbx_strand_id
1 'polypeptide(L)'
;MSEFKPDMSAYSDMKLADIERAIRNGEDPSDISAMANSLDYARLDDKPSKEAVDRLAAETKKQIIQRETRSRDRKEESDDISWINEKNRVFNQKIARFYDKYTKEIRENLERGTAL
;
A
#
# COMPACT_ATOMS: atom_id res chain seq x y z
N MET A 1 -4.92 9.84 4.10
CA MET A 1 -3.76 10.75 3.97
C MET A 1 -2.54 10.01 4.49
N SER A 2 -1.37 10.19 3.88
CA SER A 2 -0.13 9.51 4.28
C SER A 2 0.17 9.77 5.76
N GLU A 3 0.47 8.73 6.53
CA GLU A 3 0.94 8.87 7.92
C GLU A 3 2.33 9.51 8.00
N PHE A 4 3.00 9.67 6.86
CA PHE A 4 4.29 10.31 6.73
C PHE A 4 4.16 11.83 6.89
N LYS A 5 4.57 12.34 8.05
CA LYS A 5 4.53 13.77 8.37
C LYS A 5 5.69 14.50 7.69
N PRO A 6 5.43 15.64 7.03
CA PRO A 6 6.48 16.47 6.46
C PRO A 6 7.28 17.16 7.57
N ASP A 7 8.59 17.32 7.32
CA ASP A 7 9.47 18.12 8.18
C ASP A 7 9.48 19.56 7.67
N MET A 8 8.76 20.43 8.37
CA MET A 8 8.58 21.81 7.95
C MET A 8 9.83 22.67 8.14
N SER A 9 10.66 22.35 9.14
CA SER A 9 11.93 23.04 9.39
C SER A 9 12.96 22.74 8.31
N ALA A 10 13.17 21.46 8.00
CA ALA A 10 14.09 21.06 6.94
C ALA A 10 13.66 21.64 5.59
N TYR A 11 12.34 21.73 5.35
CA TYR A 11 11.79 22.36 4.17
C TYR A 11 12.07 23.87 4.11
N SER A 12 11.88 24.62 5.21
CA SER A 12 12.14 26.06 5.23
C SER A 12 13.62 26.37 5.02
N ASP A 13 14.50 25.59 5.62
CA ASP A 13 15.95 25.79 5.53
C ASP A 13 16.45 25.53 4.11
N MET A 14 16.00 24.43 3.49
CA MET A 14 16.34 24.12 2.10
C MET A 14 15.80 25.19 1.14
N LYS A 15 14.55 25.65 1.35
CA LYS A 15 13.95 26.72 0.56
C LYS A 15 14.73 28.03 0.67
N LEU A 16 15.19 28.40 1.86
CA LEU A 16 16.02 29.59 2.06
C LEU A 16 17.38 29.45 1.36
N ALA A 17 18.02 28.29 1.46
CA ALA A 17 19.30 28.02 0.78
C ALA A 17 19.18 28.12 -0.74
N ASP A 18 18.07 27.63 -1.31
CA ASP A 18 17.77 27.77 -2.74
C ASP A 18 17.56 29.23 -3.14
N ILE A 19 16.87 30.03 -2.31
CA ILE A 19 16.68 31.47 -2.53
C ILE A 19 18.01 32.22 -2.50
N GLU A 20 18.85 31.96 -1.49
CA GLU A 20 20.17 32.58 -1.37
C GLU A 20 21.07 32.22 -2.55
N ARG A 21 20.94 31.01 -3.08
CA ARG A 21 21.66 30.58 -4.28
C ARG A 21 21.15 31.31 -5.53
N ALA A 22 19.85 31.38 -5.74
CA ALA A 22 19.28 32.09 -6.89
C ALA A 22 19.76 33.55 -6.92
N ILE A 23 19.73 34.23 -5.77
CA ILE A 23 20.25 35.60 -5.62
C ILE A 23 21.75 35.67 -5.97
N ARG A 24 22.56 34.71 -5.52
CA ARG A 24 23.99 34.65 -5.87
C ARG A 24 24.24 34.46 -7.37
N ASN A 25 23.38 33.70 -8.04
CA ASN A 25 23.48 33.43 -9.47
C ASN A 25 22.84 34.53 -10.34
N GLY A 26 22.14 35.49 -9.72
CA GLY A 26 21.40 36.54 -10.44
C GLY A 26 20.09 36.03 -11.06
N GLU A 27 19.57 34.91 -10.57
CA GLU A 27 18.30 34.30 -10.99
C GLU A 27 17.16 34.86 -10.12
N ASP A 28 15.96 34.99 -10.71
CA ASP A 28 14.79 35.48 -9.98
C ASP A 28 14.32 34.45 -8.95
N PRO A 29 14.14 34.81 -7.66
CA PRO A 29 13.73 33.88 -6.61
C PRO A 29 12.36 33.21 -6.82
N SER A 30 11.54 33.74 -7.75
CA SER A 30 10.27 33.14 -8.15
C SER A 30 10.43 31.89 -9.00
N ASP A 31 11.58 31.74 -9.67
CA ASP A 31 11.83 30.67 -10.65
C ASP A 31 12.35 29.38 -9.99
N ILE A 32 12.51 29.39 -8.66
CA ILE A 32 12.90 28.24 -7.83
C ILE A 32 11.80 27.16 -7.80
N SER A 33 10.60 27.47 -8.28
CA SER A 33 9.57 26.47 -8.50
C SER A 33 10.00 25.52 -9.61
N ALA A 34 9.98 24.21 -9.35
CA ALA A 34 10.30 23.15 -10.31
C ALA A 34 9.41 23.22 -11.57
N MET A 35 9.72 24.14 -12.48
CA MET A 35 9.17 24.16 -13.83
C MET A 35 9.65 22.91 -14.56
N ALA A 36 8.81 22.38 -15.45
CA ALA A 36 9.07 21.14 -16.17
C ALA A 36 10.42 21.12 -16.94
N ASN A 37 11.00 22.30 -17.22
CA ASN A 37 12.27 22.47 -17.94
C ASN A 37 13.45 22.89 -17.04
N SER A 38 13.29 22.97 -15.71
CA SER A 38 14.40 23.27 -14.80
C SER A 38 15.22 22.01 -14.51
N LEU A 39 16.55 22.14 -14.55
CA LEU A 39 17.51 21.08 -14.20
C LEU A 39 17.83 21.03 -12.69
N ASP A 40 17.11 21.80 -11.88
CA ASP A 40 17.40 21.92 -10.45
C ASP A 40 17.19 20.63 -9.66
N TYR A 41 16.40 19.68 -10.16
CA TYR A 41 16.19 18.39 -9.52
C TYR A 41 17.40 17.43 -9.61
N ALA A 42 18.37 17.70 -10.50
CA ALA A 42 19.49 16.80 -10.78
C ALA A 42 20.84 17.35 -10.25
N ARG A 43 20.80 18.17 -9.20
CA ARG A 43 21.99 18.80 -8.62
C ARG A 43 22.87 17.75 -7.92
N LEU A 44 24.19 17.84 -8.11
CA LEU A 44 25.16 16.90 -7.53
C LEU A 44 25.20 16.97 -5.99
N ASP A 45 24.86 18.13 -5.43
CA ASP A 45 24.87 18.42 -4.00
C ASP A 45 23.56 18.08 -3.30
N ASP A 46 22.50 17.73 -4.05
CA ASP A 46 21.18 17.37 -3.50
C ASP A 46 21.16 15.91 -3.03
N LYS A 47 22.03 15.62 -2.06
CA LYS A 47 22.12 14.30 -1.42
C LYS A 47 21.27 14.32 -0.16
N PRO A 48 20.26 13.44 -0.04
CA PRO A 48 19.43 13.39 1.15
C PRO A 48 20.26 13.00 2.37
N SER A 49 19.91 13.57 3.53
CA SER A 49 20.48 13.15 4.81
C SER A 49 20.17 11.68 5.07
N LYS A 50 21.10 10.99 5.73
CA LYS A 50 20.94 9.59 6.15
C LYS A 50 19.66 9.37 6.96
N GLU A 51 19.32 10.31 7.84
CA GLU A 51 18.11 10.25 8.67
C GLU A 51 16.82 10.25 7.83
N ALA A 52 16.79 11.02 6.73
CA ALA A 52 15.65 11.07 5.82
C ALA A 52 15.47 9.73 5.08
N VAL A 53 16.58 9.10 4.69
CA VAL A 53 16.60 7.78 4.06
C VAL A 53 16.11 6.71 5.04
N ASP A 54 16.61 6.73 6.28
CA ASP A 54 16.21 5.77 7.32
C ASP A 54 14.71 5.92 7.67
N ARG A 55 14.19 7.16 7.72
CA ARG A 55 12.75 7.44 7.93
C ARG A 55 11.89 6.86 6.80
N LEU A 56 12.31 7.02 5.54
CA LEU A 56 11.62 6.43 4.39
C LEU A 56 11.69 4.90 4.42
N ALA A 57 12.84 4.33 4.77
CA ALA A 57 13.03 2.88 4.86
C ALA A 57 12.16 2.27 5.98
N ALA A 58 12.00 2.94 7.11
CA ALA A 58 11.11 2.49 8.18
C ALA A 58 9.63 2.51 7.75
N GLU A 59 9.21 3.58 7.09
CA GLU A 59 7.82 3.72 6.62
C GLU A 59 7.48 2.71 5.51
N THR A 60 8.38 2.48 4.56
CA THR A 60 8.17 1.47 3.51
C THR A 60 8.04 0.06 4.09
N LYS A 61 8.84 -0.31 5.10
CA LYS A 61 8.67 -1.56 5.84
C LYS A 61 7.30 -1.66 6.51
N LYS A 62 6.83 -0.57 7.14
CA LYS A 62 5.50 -0.51 7.75
C LYS A 62 4.40 -0.74 6.72
N GLN A 63 4.50 -0.12 5.55
CA GLN A 63 3.54 -0.30 4.45
C GLN A 63 3.54 -1.73 3.89
N ILE A 64 4.71 -2.37 3.80
CA ILE A 64 4.83 -3.78 3.40
C ILE A 64 4.07 -4.67 4.39
N ILE A 65 4.29 -4.50 5.70
CA ILE A 65 3.60 -5.26 6.75
C ILE A 65 2.08 -5.06 6.68
N GLN A 66 1.62 -3.82 6.48
CA GLN A 66 0.19 -3.54 6.31
C GLN A 66 -0.39 -4.23 5.06
N ARG A 67 0.37 -4.29 3.96
CA ARG A 67 -0.05 -4.98 2.73
C ARG A 67 -0.15 -6.48 2.94
N GLU A 68 0.81 -7.09 3.64
CA GLU A 68 0.84 -8.52 3.92
C GLU A 68 -0.31 -8.94 4.85
N THR A 69 -0.57 -8.16 5.90
CA THR A 69 -1.62 -8.44 6.90
C THR A 69 -3.03 -8.06 6.45
N ARG A 70 -3.19 -7.46 5.26
CA ARG A 70 -4.50 -7.06 4.71
C ARG A 70 -5.44 -8.24 4.52
N SER A 71 -4.91 -9.39 4.13
CA SER A 71 -5.69 -10.63 4.03
C SER A 71 -5.62 -11.35 5.36
N ARG A 72 -6.67 -11.21 6.18
CA ARG A 72 -6.74 -11.89 7.48
C ARG A 72 -7.15 -13.34 7.26
N ASP A 73 -6.38 -14.27 7.84
CA ASP A 73 -6.77 -15.67 7.91
C ASP A 73 -8.06 -15.80 8.72
N ARG A 74 -9.04 -16.49 8.14
CA ARG A 74 -10.29 -16.83 8.83
C ARG A 74 -10.09 -18.17 9.50
N LYS A 75 -10.42 -18.25 10.79
CA LYS A 75 -10.48 -19.54 11.49
C LYS A 75 -11.48 -20.43 10.77
N GLU A 76 -11.08 -21.65 10.43
CA GLU A 76 -12.01 -22.61 9.84
C GLU A 76 -13.12 -22.95 10.85
N GLU A 77 -14.35 -22.96 10.36
CA GLU A 77 -15.49 -23.48 11.11
C GLU A 77 -15.39 -25.01 11.17
N SER A 78 -15.95 -25.60 12.21
CA SER A 78 -15.98 -27.06 12.44
C SER A 78 -16.99 -27.77 11.52
N ASP A 79 -16.99 -27.39 10.24
CA ASP A 79 -17.87 -27.96 9.22
C ASP A 79 -17.27 -29.23 8.60
N ASP A 80 -18.12 -30.00 7.93
CA ASP A 80 -17.72 -31.20 7.22
C ASP A 80 -16.71 -30.90 6.10
N ILE A 81 -15.68 -31.75 6.02
CA ILE A 81 -14.57 -31.60 5.07
C ILE A 81 -15.00 -32.09 3.69
N SER A 82 -15.26 -31.14 2.78
CA SER A 82 -15.64 -31.41 1.38
C SER A 82 -14.46 -31.45 0.39
N TRP A 83 -13.22 -31.47 0.87
CA TRP A 83 -12.02 -31.29 0.04
C TRP A 83 -10.92 -32.32 0.38
N ILE A 84 -10.11 -32.66 -0.62
CA ILE A 84 -8.98 -33.61 -0.49
C ILE A 84 -7.63 -32.87 -0.39
N ASN A 85 -7.52 -31.67 -0.97
CA ASN A 85 -6.30 -30.86 -0.94
C ASN A 85 -6.59 -29.37 -0.74
N GLU A 86 -5.56 -28.59 -0.40
CA GLU A 86 -5.68 -27.15 -0.11
C GLU A 86 -6.16 -26.33 -1.33
N LYS A 87 -5.74 -26.69 -2.54
CA LYS A 87 -6.21 -26.01 -3.76
C LYS A 87 -7.71 -26.24 -3.98
N ASN A 88 -8.19 -27.43 -3.68
CA ASN A 88 -9.60 -27.82 -3.73
C ASN A 88 -10.38 -27.09 -2.64
N ARG A 89 -9.85 -26.97 -1.41
CA ARG A 89 -10.45 -26.17 -0.34
C ARG A 89 -10.69 -24.73 -0.75
N VAL A 90 -9.66 -24.05 -1.29
CA VAL A 90 -9.77 -22.67 -1.76
C VAL A 90 -10.76 -22.54 -2.92
N PHE A 91 -10.79 -23.53 -3.83
CA PHE A 91 -11.74 -23.56 -4.93
C PHE A 91 -13.19 -23.74 -4.44
N ASN A 92 -13.45 -24.70 -3.56
CA ASN A 92 -14.76 -24.91 -2.95
C ASN A 92 -15.21 -23.67 -2.18
N GLN A 93 -14.32 -23.02 -1.42
CA GLN A 93 -14.63 -21.77 -0.74
C GLN A 93 -14.95 -20.64 -1.72
N LYS A 94 -14.31 -20.61 -2.90
CA LYS A 94 -14.63 -19.65 -3.95
C LYS A 94 -16.02 -19.91 -4.53
N ILE A 95 -16.34 -21.16 -4.88
CA ILE A 95 -17.65 -21.56 -5.39
C ILE A 95 -18.73 -21.23 -4.36
N ALA A 96 -18.49 -21.53 -3.08
CA ALA A 96 -19.43 -21.27 -2.00
C ALA A 96 -19.84 -19.79 -1.93
N ARG A 97 -18.88 -18.86 -2.04
CA ARG A 97 -19.16 -17.41 -2.03
C ARG A 97 -20.12 -16.95 -3.14
N PHE A 98 -20.15 -17.63 -4.29
CA PHE A 98 -20.98 -17.24 -5.42
C PHE A 98 -22.29 -18.02 -5.51
N TYR A 99 -22.26 -19.32 -5.20
CA TYR A 99 -23.36 -20.24 -5.52
C TYR A 99 -24.18 -20.68 -4.30
N ASP A 100 -23.67 -20.57 -3.08
CA ASP A 100 -24.40 -21.03 -1.88
C ASP A 100 -25.75 -20.36 -1.70
N LYS A 101 -25.89 -19.13 -2.19
CA LYS A 101 -27.17 -18.42 -2.20
C LYS A 101 -28.24 -19.15 -3.02
N TYR A 102 -27.85 -19.86 -4.07
CA TYR A 102 -28.75 -20.50 -5.02
C TYR A 102 -28.84 -22.02 -4.84
N THR A 103 -27.81 -22.66 -4.25
CA THR A 103 -27.74 -24.12 -4.09
C THR A 103 -28.13 -24.62 -2.71
N LYS A 104 -28.68 -23.74 -1.85
CA LYS A 104 -29.08 -24.09 -0.48
C LYS A 104 -30.08 -25.25 -0.43
N GLU A 105 -31.10 -25.23 -1.28
CA GLU A 105 -32.12 -26.30 -1.35
C GLU A 105 -31.50 -27.64 -1.77
N ILE A 106 -30.60 -27.63 -2.76
CA ILE A 106 -29.89 -28.82 -3.22
C ILE A 106 -29.04 -29.42 -2.10
N ARG A 107 -28.38 -28.57 -1.30
CA ARG A 107 -27.60 -29.00 -0.13
C ARG A 107 -28.49 -29.65 0.93
N GLU A 108 -29.60 -29.01 1.30
CA GLU A 108 -30.55 -29.55 2.28
C GLU A 108 -31.16 -30.87 1.81
N ASN A 109 -31.46 -31.02 0.51
CA ASN A 109 -31.96 -32.27 -0.07
C ASN A 109 -30.90 -33.37 -0.03
N LEU A 110 -29.62 -33.04 -0.26
CA LEU A 110 -28.51 -33.98 -0.16
C LEU A 110 -28.31 -34.47 1.28
N GLU A 111 -28.36 -33.56 2.26
CA GLU A 111 -28.28 -33.90 3.69
C GLU A 111 -29.48 -34.72 4.17
N ARG A 112 -30.68 -34.46 3.62
CA ARG A 112 -31.90 -35.21 3.91
C ARG A 112 -31.96 -36.59 3.22
N GLY A 113 -31.15 -36.79 2.16
CA GLY A 113 -31.15 -38.02 1.37
C GLY A 113 -32.36 -38.20 0.46
N THR A 114 -33.18 -37.16 0.27
CA THR A 114 -34.36 -37.17 -0.59
C THR A 114 -34.49 -35.86 -1.36
N ALA A 115 -35.00 -35.93 -2.59
CA ALA A 115 -35.39 -34.75 -3.35
C ALA A 115 -36.89 -34.47 -3.08
N LEU A 116 -37.20 -33.25 -2.66
CA LEU A 116 -38.55 -32.70 -2.59
C LEU A 116 -38.81 -31.83 -3.82
#